data_AF-A0A7C4UNB9-F1
#
_entry.id   AF-A0A7C4UNB9-F1
#
_cell.length_a   1.000
_cell.length_b   1.000
_cell.length_c   1.000
_cell.angle_alpha   90.00
_cell.angle_beta   90.00
_cell.angle_gamma   90.00
#
_symmetry.space_group_name_H-M   'P 1'
#
loop_
_entity.id
_entity.type
_entity.pdbx_description
1 polymer ?
#
loop_
_entity_poly.entity_id
_entity_poly.type
_entity_poly.pdbx_seq_one_letter_code
_entity_poly.pdbx_strand_id
1 'polypeptide(L)'
;MPRHVLACWLPLWIAGTLCAQTFPPPREPISPSGIKPASASLPTSDMQKPNAIVETPGGQPNFSIVKFDPQDVILRMVEGRWQLWTGRQMLKDFGAQHHHATEARKIIAELKLSEHGRLGAPQPVMEFWLSNGQVPPLTASSRTAIPFDPASLKVESANGAYWVRDRSRMLYNFGPHRADAQQGLKLLQQFGFNEIAFVGYPNPSMSYLIKNDQPRLSIGKNDPLTVQTLPQPVPRYPLQLFRLGTVGEREPFDAMKLELRRGSDGWRLAAGIRDLGSLGSSEHSARTALQVVQSYPFTELCRIGSGSMTFFLSRGAAPRGAPLGIRRTAFNPQTLTVKSAGDTQQIVDGNRIIAQLAGPPEEAKTAVKVLQHYQFDCLCEVGQLRYFAKER
;
A
#
# COMPACT_ATOMS: atom_id res chain seq x y z
N MET A 1 36.04 53.24 -22.89
CA MET A 1 35.09 54.36 -22.65
C MET A 1 34.14 54.45 -23.83
N PRO A 2 32.88 54.89 -23.68
CA PRO A 2 32.00 54.88 -22.49
C PRO A 2 31.14 53.59 -22.55
N ARG A 3 29.89 53.41 -22.07
CA ARG A 3 29.02 54.05 -21.06
C ARG A 3 28.14 52.96 -20.41
N HIS A 4 27.35 53.28 -19.38
CA HIS A 4 26.46 52.35 -18.67
C HIS A 4 25.04 52.29 -19.24
N VAL A 5 24.35 51.15 -19.02
CA VAL A 5 22.96 51.13 -18.51
C VAL A 5 22.83 50.00 -17.48
N LEU A 6 22.44 50.34 -16.25
CA LEU A 6 22.08 49.42 -15.16
C LEU A 6 20.57 49.53 -14.94
N ALA A 7 19.84 48.41 -15.09
CA ALA A 7 18.40 48.38 -14.85
C ALA A 7 18.09 47.86 -13.45
N CYS A 8 17.87 48.77 -12.50
CA CYS A 8 17.36 48.43 -11.17
C CYS A 8 15.89 48.01 -11.24
N TRP A 9 15.55 46.84 -10.70
CA TRP A 9 14.17 46.44 -10.42
C TRP A 9 13.87 46.65 -8.94
N LEU A 10 12.88 47.49 -8.64
CA LEU A 10 12.31 47.68 -7.30
C LEU A 10 11.12 46.73 -7.10
N PRO A 11 11.03 45.98 -5.98
CA PRO A 11 9.83 45.26 -5.62
C PRO A 11 8.81 46.20 -4.96
N LEU A 12 7.63 46.32 -5.56
CA LEU A 12 6.50 47.06 -5.02
C LEU A 12 5.82 46.24 -3.90
N TRP A 13 6.00 46.64 -2.64
CA TRP A 13 5.30 46.01 -1.51
C TRP A 13 3.90 46.61 -1.34
N ILE A 14 2.88 45.79 -1.55
CA ILE A 14 1.48 46.15 -1.25
C ILE A 14 1.21 45.80 0.21
N ALA A 15 0.99 46.82 1.05
CA ALA A 15 0.57 46.63 2.43
C ALA A 15 -0.91 46.23 2.49
N GLY A 16 -1.19 44.95 2.79
CA GLY A 16 -2.55 44.44 2.99
C GLY A 16 -3.05 44.69 4.41
N THR A 17 -4.11 45.49 4.55
CA THR A 17 -4.73 45.78 5.85
C THR A 17 -5.44 44.54 6.42
N LEU A 18 -4.93 44.02 7.54
CA LEU A 18 -5.57 42.94 8.29
C LEU A 18 -6.78 43.47 9.10
N CYS A 19 -7.99 43.17 8.64
CA CYS A 19 -9.19 43.34 9.46
C CYS A 19 -9.26 42.23 10.52
N ALA A 20 -9.09 42.58 11.79
CA ALA A 20 -9.26 41.64 12.90
C ALA A 20 -10.74 41.29 13.08
N GLN A 21 -11.13 40.05 12.78
CA GLN A 21 -12.45 39.52 13.13
C GLN A 21 -12.44 39.10 14.60
N THR A 22 -13.29 39.75 15.41
CA THR A 22 -13.53 39.36 16.80
C THR A 22 -14.42 38.11 16.86
N PHE A 23 -13.86 37.00 17.32
CA PHE A 23 -14.65 35.79 17.60
C PHE A 23 -15.54 36.00 18.85
N PRO A 24 -16.80 35.52 18.84
CA PRO A 24 -17.62 35.51 20.05
C PRO A 24 -17.07 34.49 21.08
N PRO A 25 -17.28 34.72 22.38
CA PRO A 25 -16.80 33.82 23.43
C PRO A 25 -17.48 32.45 23.40
N PRO A 26 -16.80 31.39 23.90
CA PRO A 26 -17.38 30.05 23.95
C PRO A 26 -18.57 29.99 24.91
N ARG A 27 -19.64 29.30 24.50
CA ARG A 27 -20.80 29.00 25.37
C ARG A 27 -20.43 27.90 26.36
N GLU A 28 -20.84 28.07 27.61
CA GLU A 28 -20.67 27.07 28.67
C GLU A 28 -21.46 25.78 28.39
N PRO A 29 -20.94 24.61 28.80
CA PRO A 29 -21.63 23.33 28.64
C PRO A 29 -22.80 23.19 29.63
N ILE A 30 -24.02 23.20 29.10
CA ILE A 30 -25.24 22.90 29.86
C ILE A 30 -25.18 21.44 30.33
N SER A 31 -25.20 21.22 31.64
CA SER A 31 -25.25 19.87 32.21
C SER A 31 -26.68 19.32 32.16
N PRO A 32 -26.95 18.18 31.48
CA PRO A 32 -28.26 17.54 31.50
C PRO A 32 -28.48 16.85 32.85
N SER A 33 -29.57 17.21 33.55
CA SER A 33 -29.98 16.57 34.80
C SER A 33 -30.48 15.14 34.58
N GLY A 34 -30.36 14.32 35.64
CA GLY A 34 -30.45 12.87 35.55
C GLY A 34 -31.76 12.29 34.98
N ILE A 35 -31.58 11.28 34.12
CA ILE A 35 -32.59 10.26 33.83
C ILE A 35 -32.04 8.92 34.32
N LYS A 36 -32.81 8.26 35.18
CA LYS A 36 -32.47 6.98 35.81
C LYS A 36 -32.88 5.83 34.87
N PRO A 37 -31.96 5.06 34.28
CA PRO A 37 -32.33 4.01 33.33
C PRO A 37 -32.93 2.81 34.08
N ALA A 38 -34.11 2.36 33.62
CA ALA A 38 -34.68 1.08 34.05
C ALA A 38 -33.93 -0.08 33.39
N SER A 39 -33.64 -1.13 34.18
CA SER A 39 -32.95 -2.33 33.69
C SER A 39 -33.87 -3.18 32.82
N ALA A 40 -33.81 -3.00 31.50
CA ALA A 40 -34.37 -3.94 30.54
C ALA A 40 -33.26 -4.88 30.03
N SER A 41 -33.41 -6.18 30.28
CA SER A 41 -32.52 -7.22 29.76
C SER A 41 -32.68 -7.37 28.25
N LEU A 42 -31.66 -7.01 27.49
CA LEU A 42 -31.61 -7.26 26.05
C LEU A 42 -31.37 -8.75 25.75
N PRO A 43 -32.01 -9.34 24.72
CA PRO A 43 -31.70 -10.69 24.29
C PRO A 43 -30.28 -10.75 23.72
N THR A 44 -29.53 -11.78 24.10
CA THR A 44 -28.19 -12.06 23.60
C THR A 44 -28.27 -12.45 22.12
N SER A 45 -28.10 -11.47 21.23
CA SER A 45 -27.98 -11.74 19.79
C SER A 45 -26.60 -12.31 19.53
N ASP A 46 -26.52 -13.58 19.14
CA ASP A 46 -25.26 -14.24 18.80
C ASP A 46 -24.47 -13.42 17.79
N MET A 47 -23.26 -12.98 18.19
CA MET A 47 -22.33 -12.32 17.27
C MET A 47 -21.83 -13.36 16.26
N GLN A 48 -22.55 -13.46 15.15
CA GLN A 48 -22.22 -14.30 14.01
C GLN A 48 -20.80 -13.97 13.55
N LYS A 49 -19.89 -14.93 13.77
CA LYS A 49 -18.46 -14.81 13.47
C LYS A 49 -18.30 -14.38 12.00
N PRO A 50 -17.55 -13.31 11.67
CA PRO A 50 -17.41 -12.86 10.29
C PRO A 50 -16.96 -14.01 9.39
N ASN A 51 -17.60 -14.17 8.23
CA ASN A 51 -17.27 -15.22 7.27
C ASN A 51 -15.76 -15.20 7.00
N ALA A 52 -15.09 -16.28 7.39
CA ALA A 52 -13.68 -16.45 7.09
C ALA A 52 -13.51 -16.49 5.57
N ILE A 53 -12.58 -15.67 5.06
CA ILE A 53 -12.10 -15.81 3.68
C ILE A 53 -11.61 -17.25 3.53
N VAL A 54 -12.12 -17.96 2.52
CA VAL A 54 -11.85 -19.40 2.34
C VAL A 54 -10.42 -19.57 1.84
N GLU A 55 -9.49 -19.75 2.78
CA GLU A 55 -8.08 -20.05 2.48
C GLU A 55 -7.92 -21.54 2.16
N THR A 56 -7.45 -21.87 0.96
CA THR A 56 -7.21 -23.24 0.50
C THR A 56 -6.04 -23.87 1.27
N PRO A 57 -6.25 -24.91 2.10
CA PRO A 57 -5.16 -25.55 2.85
C PRO A 57 -4.28 -26.37 1.89
N GLY A 58 -3.00 -26.04 1.81
CA GLY A 58 -2.03 -26.76 0.96
C GLY A 58 -1.41 -25.95 -0.18
N GLY A 59 -1.70 -24.64 -0.28
CA GLY A 59 -1.03 -23.76 -1.24
C GLY A 59 0.50 -23.78 -1.10
N GLN A 60 1.20 -23.84 -2.24
CA GLN A 60 2.65 -23.72 -2.32
C GLN A 60 3.16 -22.41 -1.67
N PRO A 61 4.43 -22.34 -1.25
CA PRO A 61 5.03 -21.10 -0.75
C PRO A 61 4.81 -19.93 -1.73
N ASN A 62 4.10 -18.91 -1.28
CA ASN A 62 3.78 -17.68 -2.00
C ASN A 62 4.93 -16.67 -1.88
N PHE A 63 6.14 -17.17 -2.15
CA PHE A 63 7.35 -16.38 -2.22
C PHE A 63 8.19 -16.77 -3.44
N SER A 64 8.88 -15.79 -4.00
CA SER A 64 9.81 -15.96 -5.10
C SER A 64 11.23 -15.71 -4.61
N ILE A 65 12.19 -16.50 -5.10
CA ILE A 65 13.62 -16.28 -4.84
C ILE A 65 14.32 -16.08 -6.18
N VAL A 66 15.05 -14.98 -6.30
CA VAL A 66 15.95 -14.68 -7.41
C VAL A 66 17.37 -14.98 -6.97
N LYS A 67 18.08 -15.87 -7.68
CA LYS A 67 19.51 -16.15 -7.47
C LYS A 67 20.36 -15.29 -8.39
N PHE A 68 21.51 -14.83 -7.91
CA PHE A 68 22.45 -13.98 -8.65
C PHE A 68 23.87 -14.02 -8.03
N ASP A 69 24.88 -13.61 -8.79
CA ASP A 69 26.22 -13.37 -8.24
C ASP A 69 26.29 -11.97 -7.59
N PRO A 70 26.71 -11.84 -6.31
CA PRO A 70 26.84 -10.54 -5.63
C PRO A 70 27.75 -9.54 -6.35
N GLN A 71 28.77 -10.00 -7.09
CA GLN A 71 29.73 -9.15 -7.80
C GLN A 71 29.17 -8.61 -9.12
N ASP A 72 28.29 -9.36 -9.77
CA ASP A 72 27.60 -8.96 -11.01
C ASP A 72 26.48 -7.92 -10.77
N VAL A 73 26.20 -7.57 -9.52
CA VAL A 73 25.20 -6.54 -9.20
C VAL A 73 25.72 -5.16 -9.58
N ILE A 74 25.08 -4.60 -10.59
CA ILE A 74 25.38 -3.26 -11.12
C ILE A 74 24.25 -2.27 -10.79
N LEU A 75 24.66 -1.02 -10.59
CA LEU A 75 23.76 0.10 -10.40
C LEU A 75 23.47 0.75 -11.77
N ARG A 76 22.20 0.93 -12.11
CA ARG A 76 21.76 1.61 -13.34
C ARG A 76 20.84 2.78 -12.99
N MET A 77 20.93 3.86 -13.77
CA MET A 77 19.93 4.92 -13.83
C MET A 77 18.98 4.62 -15.00
N VAL A 78 17.72 4.37 -14.72
CA VAL A 78 16.67 4.05 -15.72
C VAL A 78 15.50 4.98 -15.48
N GLU A 79 15.10 5.77 -16.48
CA GLU A 79 13.99 6.74 -16.38
C GLU A 79 14.09 7.69 -15.16
N GLY A 80 15.32 8.09 -14.79
CA GLY A 80 15.58 8.94 -13.61
C GLY A 80 15.55 8.21 -12.26
N ARG A 81 15.44 6.87 -12.27
CA ARG A 81 15.39 6.01 -11.08
C ARG A 81 16.65 5.16 -10.97
N TRP A 82 17.22 5.11 -9.78
CA TRP A 82 18.35 4.25 -9.44
C TRP A 82 17.87 2.84 -9.12
N GLN A 83 18.42 1.87 -9.82
CA GLN A 83 18.00 0.47 -9.75
C GLN A 83 19.21 -0.46 -9.69
N LEU A 84 19.11 -1.51 -8.88
CA LEU A 84 20.07 -2.61 -8.85
C LEU A 84 19.62 -3.69 -9.83
N TRP A 85 20.56 -4.12 -10.67
CA TRP A 85 20.34 -5.11 -11.73
C TRP A 85 21.39 -6.21 -11.65
N THR A 86 20.98 -7.43 -12.00
CA THR A 86 21.86 -8.56 -12.30
C THR A 86 21.52 -9.05 -13.72
N GLY A 87 22.48 -8.95 -14.65
CA GLY A 87 22.25 -9.21 -16.08
C GLY A 87 21.06 -8.43 -16.68
N ARG A 88 19.94 -9.14 -16.88
CA ARG A 88 18.65 -8.63 -17.42
C ARG A 88 17.54 -8.52 -16.37
N GLN A 89 17.81 -8.79 -15.10
CA GLN A 89 16.79 -8.81 -14.04
C GLN A 89 16.99 -7.65 -13.06
N MET A 90 15.92 -6.90 -12.80
CA MET A 90 15.90 -5.84 -11.79
C MET A 90 15.71 -6.46 -10.39
N LEU A 91 16.71 -6.30 -9.53
CA LEU A 91 16.68 -6.76 -8.15
C LEU A 91 15.88 -5.80 -7.25
N LYS A 92 16.14 -4.49 -7.33
CA LYS A 92 15.51 -3.49 -6.46
C LYS A 92 15.55 -2.09 -7.10
N ASP A 93 14.51 -1.30 -6.85
CA ASP A 93 14.39 0.11 -7.27
C ASP A 93 14.42 1.03 -6.03
N PHE A 94 15.24 2.09 -6.11
CA PHE A 94 15.49 3.07 -5.03
C PHE A 94 14.95 4.48 -5.38
N GLY A 95 14.24 4.63 -6.51
CA GLY A 95 13.80 5.91 -7.04
C GLY A 95 14.96 6.89 -7.24
N ALA A 96 14.78 8.15 -6.86
CA ALA A 96 15.83 9.17 -6.98
C ALA A 96 17.02 8.98 -6.01
N GLN A 97 16.98 8.02 -5.09
CA GLN A 97 17.94 7.92 -3.99
C GLN A 97 19.24 7.19 -4.39
N HIS A 98 20.12 7.90 -5.11
CA HIS A 98 21.43 7.37 -5.54
C HIS A 98 22.21 6.74 -4.39
N HIS A 99 22.35 7.47 -3.27
CA HIS A 99 23.17 7.09 -2.14
C HIS A 99 22.66 5.81 -1.45
N HIS A 100 21.34 5.64 -1.27
CA HIS A 100 20.77 4.38 -0.80
C HIS A 100 21.08 3.21 -1.75
N ALA A 101 21.05 3.44 -3.06
CA ALA A 101 21.34 2.39 -4.04
C ALA A 101 22.83 2.01 -4.07
N THR A 102 23.74 2.98 -3.90
CA THR A 102 25.18 2.73 -3.74
C THR A 102 25.47 1.95 -2.44
N GLU A 103 24.85 2.35 -1.33
CA GLU A 103 24.98 1.69 -0.02
C GLU A 103 24.45 0.25 -0.08
N ALA A 104 23.27 0.02 -0.69
CA ALA A 104 22.71 -1.30 -0.90
C ALA A 104 23.63 -2.20 -1.74
N ARG A 105 24.21 -1.69 -2.83
CA ARG A 105 25.20 -2.42 -3.64
C ARG A 105 26.42 -2.82 -2.82
N LYS A 106 26.94 -1.90 -1.97
CA LYS A 106 28.05 -2.20 -1.07
C LYS A 106 27.67 -3.31 -0.08
N ILE A 107 26.49 -3.23 0.53
CA ILE A 107 25.99 -4.24 1.48
C ILE A 107 25.84 -5.62 0.82
N ILE A 108 25.34 -5.68 -0.41
CA ILE A 108 25.24 -6.91 -1.21
C ILE A 108 26.62 -7.55 -1.40
N ALA A 109 27.64 -6.78 -1.80
CA ALA A 109 28.99 -7.28 -1.97
C ALA A 109 29.68 -7.65 -0.64
N GLU A 110 29.54 -6.82 0.40
CA GLU A 110 30.14 -7.00 1.73
C GLU A 110 29.59 -8.24 2.45
N LEU A 111 28.26 -8.47 2.37
CA LEU A 111 27.59 -9.63 2.97
C LEU A 111 27.52 -10.85 2.04
N LYS A 112 27.99 -10.75 0.79
CA LYS A 112 27.87 -11.76 -0.26
C LYS A 112 26.43 -12.23 -0.50
N LEU A 113 25.48 -11.28 -0.54
CA LEU A 113 24.06 -11.59 -0.79
C LEU A 113 23.90 -12.11 -2.22
N SER A 114 23.51 -13.37 -2.38
CA SER A 114 23.35 -14.07 -3.66
C SER A 114 21.90 -14.45 -3.97
N GLU A 115 21.00 -14.28 -3.01
CA GLU A 115 19.57 -14.50 -3.23
C GLU A 115 18.74 -13.32 -2.72
N HIS A 116 17.76 -12.89 -3.53
CA HIS A 116 16.73 -11.92 -3.16
C HIS A 116 15.38 -12.65 -3.14
N GLY A 117 14.84 -12.82 -1.94
CA GLY A 117 13.53 -13.38 -1.69
C GLY A 117 12.45 -12.32 -1.49
N ARG A 118 11.27 -12.56 -2.04
CA ARG A 118 10.09 -11.70 -1.92
C ARG A 118 8.86 -12.53 -1.57
N LEU A 119 8.16 -12.15 -0.51
CA LEU A 119 7.00 -12.88 0.02
C LEU A 119 5.75 -11.99 0.07
N GLY A 120 4.63 -12.58 -0.36
CA GLY A 120 3.30 -11.96 -0.41
C GLY A 120 2.89 -11.53 -1.82
N ALA A 121 1.62 -11.76 -2.17
CA ALA A 121 1.05 -11.47 -3.49
C ALA A 121 -0.23 -10.62 -3.39
N PRO A 122 -0.57 -9.79 -4.39
CA PRO A 122 0.16 -9.54 -5.64
C PRO A 122 1.40 -8.63 -5.49
N GLN A 123 1.55 -7.94 -4.37
CA GLN A 123 2.72 -7.08 -4.08
C GLN A 123 3.50 -7.62 -2.87
N PRO A 124 4.84 -7.63 -2.90
CA PRO A 124 5.64 -8.17 -1.82
C PRO A 124 5.53 -7.31 -0.55
N VAL A 125 5.13 -7.95 0.55
CA VAL A 125 5.05 -7.34 1.90
C VAL A 125 6.40 -7.43 2.60
N MET A 126 7.13 -8.52 2.34
CA MET A 126 8.38 -8.87 3.00
C MET A 126 9.44 -9.18 1.95
N GLU A 127 10.59 -8.52 2.08
CA GLU A 127 11.81 -8.80 1.31
C GLU A 127 12.85 -9.40 2.26
N PHE A 128 13.57 -10.41 1.79
CA PHE A 128 14.66 -11.05 2.52
C PHE A 128 15.83 -11.35 1.58
N TRP A 129 17.03 -11.47 2.14
CA TRP A 129 18.25 -11.70 1.38
C TRP A 129 19.05 -12.81 2.04
N LEU A 130 19.66 -13.68 1.23
CA LEU A 130 20.48 -14.80 1.70
C LEU A 130 21.87 -14.77 1.03
N SER A 131 22.83 -15.43 1.67
CA SER A 131 24.17 -15.72 1.16
C SER A 131 24.29 -17.23 0.99
N ASN A 132 24.28 -17.70 -0.25
CA ASN A 132 24.31 -19.10 -0.67
C ASN A 132 23.26 -19.96 0.05
N GLY A 133 22.02 -19.48 0.08
CA GLY A 133 20.89 -20.12 0.77
C GLY A 133 20.94 -20.07 2.30
N GLN A 134 21.94 -19.42 2.90
CA GLN A 134 22.08 -19.23 4.34
C GLN A 134 21.82 -17.78 4.74
N VAL A 135 21.59 -17.54 6.04
CA VAL A 135 21.48 -16.17 6.56
C VAL A 135 22.78 -15.40 6.35
N PRO A 136 22.73 -14.12 5.93
CA PRO A 136 23.93 -13.32 5.75
C PRO A 136 24.74 -13.21 7.06
N PRO A 137 26.06 -13.45 7.03
CA PRO A 137 26.88 -13.41 8.23
C PRO A 137 26.94 -11.98 8.81
N LEU A 138 26.94 -11.87 10.14
CA LEU A 138 27.12 -10.58 10.79
C LEU A 138 28.52 -10.02 10.46
N THR A 139 28.57 -8.79 9.99
CA THR A 139 29.81 -8.05 9.76
C THR A 139 29.96 -6.95 10.81
N ALA A 140 31.18 -6.62 11.19
CA ALA A 140 31.47 -5.70 12.30
C ALA A 140 31.14 -4.21 12.01
N SER A 141 30.51 -3.91 10.87
CA SER A 141 30.11 -2.54 10.51
C SER A 141 28.91 -2.09 11.34
N SER A 142 28.99 -0.87 11.90
CA SER A 142 27.96 -0.25 12.74
C SER A 142 26.67 -0.02 11.94
N ARG A 143 25.71 -0.94 12.06
CA ARG A 143 24.45 -0.92 11.33
C ARG A 143 23.29 -0.56 12.27
N THR A 144 22.35 0.25 11.79
CA THR A 144 21.08 0.48 12.48
C THR A 144 20.18 -0.73 12.24
N ALA A 145 20.27 -1.70 13.13
CA ALA A 145 19.46 -2.91 13.13
C ALA A 145 18.46 -2.87 14.29
N ILE A 146 17.23 -3.30 14.02
CA ILE A 146 16.16 -3.37 15.00
C ILE A 146 16.02 -4.84 15.43
N PRO A 147 16.42 -5.22 16.66
CA PRO A 147 16.38 -6.60 17.12
C PRO A 147 14.97 -7.01 17.57
N PHE A 148 14.62 -8.27 17.37
CA PHE A 148 13.36 -8.88 17.77
C PHE A 148 13.60 -10.28 18.39
N ASP A 149 12.69 -10.75 19.24
CA ASP A 149 12.77 -12.05 19.92
C ASP A 149 12.18 -13.17 19.04
N PRO A 150 13.01 -14.01 18.38
CA PRO A 150 12.55 -15.05 17.46
C PRO A 150 11.71 -16.14 18.17
N ALA A 151 11.94 -16.38 19.47
CA ALA A 151 11.22 -17.39 20.24
C ALA A 151 9.80 -16.93 20.61
N SER A 152 9.54 -15.61 20.57
CA SER A 152 8.20 -15.04 20.81
C SER A 152 7.41 -14.73 19.53
N LEU A 153 7.96 -15.03 18.35
CA LEU A 153 7.31 -14.74 17.08
C LEU A 153 5.98 -15.49 16.93
N LYS A 154 4.93 -14.75 16.57
CA LYS A 154 3.60 -15.28 16.27
C LYS A 154 2.90 -14.47 15.18
N VAL A 155 1.92 -15.10 14.54
CA VAL A 155 0.91 -14.40 13.76
C VAL A 155 -0.21 -13.97 14.71
N GLU A 156 -0.55 -12.68 14.70
CA GLU A 156 -1.68 -12.10 15.44
C GLU A 156 -2.66 -11.46 14.46
N SER A 157 -3.97 -11.58 14.73
CA SER A 157 -5.00 -10.86 13.98
C SER A 157 -5.45 -9.66 14.79
N ALA A 158 -5.31 -8.46 14.23
CA ALA A 158 -5.66 -7.21 14.86
C ALA A 158 -6.30 -6.28 13.82
N ASN A 159 -7.46 -5.72 14.13
CA ASN A 159 -8.22 -4.80 13.27
C ASN A 159 -8.41 -5.29 11.83
N GLY A 160 -8.70 -6.59 11.66
CA GLY A 160 -8.94 -7.20 10.35
C GLY A 160 -7.69 -7.39 9.49
N ALA A 161 -6.49 -7.17 10.03
CA ALA A 161 -5.21 -7.46 9.41
C ALA A 161 -4.44 -8.54 10.19
N TYR A 162 -3.55 -9.25 9.50
CA TYR A 162 -2.66 -10.26 10.04
C TYR A 162 -1.24 -9.73 10.13
N TRP A 163 -0.69 -9.82 11.34
CA TRP A 163 0.61 -9.27 11.69
C TRP A 163 1.54 -10.37 12.13
N VAL A 164 2.79 -10.35 11.64
CA VAL A 164 3.87 -11.10 12.29
C VAL A 164 4.51 -10.18 13.31
N ARG A 165 4.55 -10.64 14.56
CA ARG A 165 4.99 -9.85 15.71
C ARG A 165 5.78 -10.67 16.71
N ASP A 166 6.62 -10.00 17.49
CA ASP A 166 7.28 -10.58 18.68
C ASP A 166 6.56 -10.12 19.97
N ARG A 167 7.13 -10.34 21.17
CA ARG A 167 6.56 -9.89 22.45
C ARG A 167 6.32 -8.37 22.54
N SER A 168 7.09 -7.56 21.83
CA SER A 168 7.11 -6.09 21.86
C SER A 168 6.67 -5.44 20.54
N ARG A 169 7.28 -5.87 19.44
CA ARG A 169 7.30 -5.39 18.05
C ARG A 169 6.19 -5.89 17.14
N MET A 170 5.43 -5.01 16.49
CA MET A 170 4.73 -5.38 15.25
C MET A 170 5.72 -5.28 14.08
N LEU A 171 6.10 -6.42 13.46
CA LEU A 171 7.18 -6.47 12.46
C LEU A 171 6.65 -6.29 11.03
N TYR A 172 5.74 -7.17 10.60
CA TYR A 172 5.21 -7.20 9.23
C TYR A 172 3.67 -7.21 9.22
N ASN A 173 3.06 -6.40 8.35
CA ASN A 173 1.61 -6.32 8.18
C ASN A 173 1.19 -6.90 6.82
N PHE A 174 0.58 -8.07 6.84
CA PHE A 174 0.12 -8.78 5.64
C PHE A 174 -1.30 -8.41 5.22
N GLY A 175 -1.92 -7.39 5.84
CA GLY A 175 -3.29 -7.01 5.56
C GLY A 175 -4.24 -8.20 5.80
N PRO A 176 -5.22 -8.47 4.93
CA PRO A 176 -6.15 -9.60 5.10
C PRO A 176 -5.53 -10.99 4.88
N HIS A 177 -4.26 -11.10 4.48
CA HIS A 177 -3.64 -12.36 4.03
C HIS A 177 -2.99 -13.15 5.17
N ARG A 178 -3.78 -14.02 5.83
CA ARG A 178 -3.29 -14.87 6.92
C ARG A 178 -2.30 -15.93 6.44
N ALA A 179 -2.53 -16.55 5.29
CA ALA A 179 -1.62 -17.51 4.69
C ALA A 179 -0.22 -16.91 4.48
N ASP A 180 -0.13 -15.71 3.90
CA ASP A 180 1.15 -15.00 3.70
C ASP A 180 1.81 -14.68 5.06
N ALA A 181 1.05 -14.23 6.07
CA ALA A 181 1.58 -14.00 7.42
C ALA A 181 2.16 -15.28 8.07
N GLN A 182 1.49 -16.42 7.89
CA GLN A 182 1.97 -17.71 8.39
C GLN A 182 3.23 -18.19 7.65
N GLN A 183 3.33 -17.92 6.35
CA GLN A 183 4.55 -18.20 5.59
C GLN A 183 5.70 -17.28 6.02
N GLY A 184 5.44 -15.99 6.24
CA GLY A 184 6.42 -15.04 6.80
C GLY A 184 6.93 -15.46 8.18
N LEU A 185 6.05 -15.91 9.08
CA LEU A 185 6.43 -16.47 10.38
C LEU A 185 7.34 -17.70 10.22
N LYS A 186 6.93 -18.68 9.40
CA LYS A 186 7.72 -19.89 9.13
C LYS A 186 9.09 -19.54 8.56
N LEU A 187 9.18 -18.54 7.67
CA LEU A 187 10.42 -18.09 7.06
C LEU A 187 11.37 -17.47 8.10
N LEU A 188 10.87 -16.58 8.96
CA LEU A 188 11.67 -16.01 10.06
C LEU A 188 12.23 -17.09 10.98
N GLN A 189 11.40 -18.09 11.32
CA GLN A 189 11.79 -19.22 12.18
C GLN A 189 12.78 -20.17 11.49
N GLN A 190 12.54 -20.52 10.22
CA GLN A 190 13.38 -21.44 9.43
C GLN A 190 14.82 -20.94 9.29
N PHE A 191 14.97 -19.65 9.00
CA PHE A 191 16.30 -19.03 8.86
C PHE A 191 16.87 -18.56 10.21
N GLY A 192 16.06 -18.46 11.27
CA GLY A 192 16.50 -17.99 12.58
C GLY A 192 16.91 -16.52 12.58
N PHE A 193 16.27 -15.71 11.73
CA PHE A 193 16.47 -14.25 11.73
C PHE A 193 16.03 -13.65 13.06
N ASN A 194 16.76 -12.64 13.55
CA ASN A 194 16.43 -11.95 14.80
C ASN A 194 16.74 -10.44 14.81
N GLU A 195 17.27 -9.87 13.73
CA GLU A 195 17.33 -8.41 13.55
C GLU A 195 16.93 -8.00 12.12
N ILE A 196 16.33 -6.81 11.98
CA ILE A 196 16.02 -6.18 10.70
C ILE A 196 16.88 -4.93 10.56
N ALA A 197 17.76 -4.93 9.57
CA ALA A 197 18.61 -3.81 9.23
C ALA A 197 18.09 -3.09 7.98
N PHE A 198 18.43 -1.81 7.85
CA PHE A 198 17.89 -0.92 6.83
C PHE A 198 18.99 -0.23 6.03
N VAL A 199 18.64 0.19 4.82
CA VAL A 199 19.45 1.04 3.94
C VAL A 199 18.68 2.33 3.69
N GLY A 200 19.30 3.45 4.03
CA GLY A 200 18.66 4.76 4.07
C GLY A 200 17.90 5.06 5.36
N TYR A 201 18.03 6.29 5.85
CA TYR A 201 17.34 6.81 7.03
C TYR A 201 17.06 8.31 6.83
N PRO A 202 15.91 8.87 7.26
CA PRO A 202 14.81 8.23 8.00
C PRO A 202 13.83 7.43 7.14
N ASN A 203 13.95 7.50 5.81
CA ASN A 203 13.06 6.82 4.86
C ASN A 203 13.79 5.65 4.17
N PRO A 204 13.81 4.44 4.76
CA PRO A 204 14.58 3.34 4.20
C PRO A 204 14.04 2.88 2.85
N SER A 205 14.95 2.54 1.94
CA SER A 205 14.61 2.07 0.58
C SER A 205 14.87 0.57 0.39
N MET A 206 15.59 -0.06 1.31
CA MET A 206 15.79 -1.51 1.38
C MET A 206 15.86 -1.94 2.85
N SER A 207 15.26 -3.08 3.15
CA SER A 207 15.44 -3.81 4.42
C SER A 207 16.09 -5.16 4.14
N TYR A 208 16.90 -5.64 5.07
CA TYR A 208 17.46 -6.98 5.03
C TYR A 208 17.46 -7.60 6.42
N LEU A 209 17.18 -8.90 6.47
CA LEU A 209 17.13 -9.68 7.69
C LEU A 209 18.48 -10.33 7.95
N ILE A 210 18.88 -10.36 9.21
CA ILE A 210 20.14 -10.96 9.67
C ILE A 210 19.91 -11.79 10.93
N LYS A 211 20.88 -12.66 11.23
CA LYS A 211 21.00 -13.37 12.50
C LYS A 211 22.22 -12.85 13.23
N ASN A 212 21.99 -12.34 14.43
CA ASN A 212 23.01 -11.95 15.37
C ASN A 212 22.92 -12.91 16.58
N ASP A 213 23.97 -13.67 16.88
CA ASP A 213 23.95 -14.58 18.04
C ASP A 213 24.02 -13.84 19.39
N GLN A 214 24.30 -12.53 19.38
CA GLN A 214 24.29 -11.65 20.55
C GLN A 214 23.43 -10.39 20.30
N PRO A 215 22.10 -10.54 20.10
CA PRO A 215 21.22 -9.42 19.79
C PRO A 215 21.10 -8.50 21.01
N ARG A 216 21.41 -7.22 20.84
CA ARG A 216 21.30 -6.22 21.91
C ARG A 216 19.83 -5.79 22.06
N LEU A 217 19.03 -6.66 22.68
CA LEU A 217 17.59 -6.44 22.94
C LEU A 217 17.29 -5.21 23.84
N SER A 218 18.31 -4.58 24.41
CA SER A 218 18.23 -3.35 25.21
C SER A 218 17.95 -2.11 24.34
N ILE A 219 16.72 -2.00 23.85
CA ILE A 219 16.15 -0.71 23.46
C ILE A 219 16.08 0.17 24.71
N GLY A 220 16.69 1.35 24.70
CA GLY A 220 16.51 2.31 25.80
C GLY A 220 15.03 2.71 25.87
N LYS A 221 14.46 2.89 27.07
CA LYS A 221 13.03 3.27 27.25
C LYS A 221 12.59 4.52 26.48
N ASN A 222 13.54 5.33 26.00
CA ASN A 222 13.34 6.57 25.27
C ASN A 222 13.73 6.48 23.77
N ASP A 223 13.98 5.29 23.22
CA ASP A 223 14.27 5.13 21.80
C ASP A 223 13.00 5.40 20.97
N PRO A 224 13.00 6.37 20.03
CA PRO A 224 11.84 6.70 19.22
C PRO A 224 11.34 5.55 18.32
N LEU A 225 12.14 4.49 18.12
CA LEU A 225 11.77 3.30 17.36
C LEU A 225 10.84 2.33 18.13
N THR A 226 10.59 2.55 19.43
CA THR A 226 9.96 1.55 20.31
C THR A 226 8.49 1.21 19.96
N VAL A 227 7.75 2.12 19.32
CA VAL A 227 6.31 1.95 18.99
C VAL A 227 6.03 1.99 17.48
N GLN A 228 7.05 2.24 16.65
CA GLN A 228 6.83 2.36 15.20
C GLN A 228 6.71 0.98 14.55
N THR A 229 5.64 0.79 13.77
CA THR A 229 5.57 -0.30 12.78
C THR A 229 6.80 -0.19 11.87
N LEU A 230 7.50 -1.31 11.66
CA LEU A 230 8.69 -1.29 10.82
C LEU A 230 8.36 -0.77 9.42
N PRO A 231 9.23 0.05 8.80
CA PRO A 231 9.08 0.47 7.43
C PRO A 231 8.98 -0.74 6.49
N GLN A 232 7.79 -0.93 5.91
CA GLN A 232 7.49 -1.98 4.95
C GLN A 232 7.42 -1.39 3.54
N PRO A 233 7.82 -2.12 2.49
CA PRO A 233 7.77 -1.62 1.11
C PRO A 233 6.37 -1.14 0.71
N VAL A 234 5.34 -1.86 1.16
CA VAL A 234 3.92 -1.50 0.98
C VAL A 234 3.12 -1.92 2.23
N PRO A 235 2.70 -1.00 3.10
CA PRO A 235 1.77 -1.33 4.18
C PRO A 235 0.36 -1.58 3.63
N ARG A 236 -0.16 -2.79 3.83
CA ARG A 236 -1.52 -3.17 3.43
C ARG A 236 -2.52 -2.88 4.55
N TYR A 237 -3.43 -1.94 4.34
CA TYR A 237 -4.52 -1.69 5.29
C TYR A 237 -5.75 -2.51 4.88
N PRO A 238 -6.47 -3.12 5.84
CA PRO A 238 -7.71 -3.81 5.52
C PRO A 238 -8.78 -2.77 5.13
N LEU A 239 -9.51 -3.04 4.05
CA LEU A 239 -10.72 -2.31 3.70
C LEU A 239 -11.85 -2.83 4.59
N GLN A 240 -12.05 -2.15 5.72
CA GLN A 240 -13.12 -2.46 6.67
C GLN A 240 -14.34 -1.59 6.40
N LEU A 241 -15.50 -2.22 6.22
CA LEU A 241 -16.79 -1.54 6.06
C LEU A 241 -17.77 -1.97 7.14
N PHE A 242 -18.57 -1.00 7.62
CA PHE A 242 -19.61 -1.27 8.61
C PHE A 242 -20.59 -2.33 8.10
N ARG A 243 -20.90 -3.32 8.95
CA ARG A 243 -21.72 -4.53 8.66
C ARG A 243 -21.13 -5.55 7.67
N LEU A 244 -20.09 -5.22 6.89
CA LEU A 244 -19.47 -6.16 5.95
C LEU A 244 -18.15 -6.75 6.46
N GLY A 245 -17.52 -6.12 7.46
CA GLY A 245 -16.22 -6.54 7.98
C GLY A 245 -15.08 -6.16 7.03
N THR A 246 -14.01 -6.96 7.01
CA THR A 246 -12.92 -6.80 6.04
C THR A 246 -13.34 -7.37 4.69
N VAL A 247 -13.46 -6.52 3.67
CA VAL A 247 -13.89 -6.90 2.30
C VAL A 247 -12.73 -6.93 1.29
N GLY A 248 -11.52 -6.53 1.71
CA GLY A 248 -10.34 -6.49 0.87
C GLY A 248 -9.26 -5.57 1.44
N GLU A 249 -8.56 -4.86 0.56
CA GLU A 249 -7.43 -3.99 0.88
C GLU A 249 -7.70 -2.52 0.54
N ARG A 250 -7.05 -1.62 1.29
CA ARG A 250 -6.97 -0.19 1.06
C ARG A 250 -5.51 0.23 1.12
N GLU A 251 -5.10 0.99 0.12
CA GLU A 251 -3.72 1.40 -0.10
C GLU A 251 -3.66 2.92 -0.27
N PRO A 252 -3.13 3.69 0.70
CA PRO A 252 -2.98 5.13 0.57
C PRO A 252 -1.85 5.49 -0.39
N PHE A 253 -2.07 6.50 -1.21
CA PHE A 253 -1.05 7.09 -2.09
C PHE A 253 -1.21 8.61 -2.20
N ASP A 254 -0.15 9.26 -2.66
CA ASP A 254 -0.12 10.69 -2.94
C ASP A 254 -0.31 10.90 -4.44
N ALA A 255 -1.47 11.39 -4.85
CA ALA A 255 -1.82 11.62 -6.26
C ALA A 255 -0.80 12.53 -6.97
N MET A 256 -0.23 13.51 -6.26
CA MET A 256 0.74 14.46 -6.83
C MET A 256 2.12 13.82 -7.09
N LYS A 257 2.37 12.63 -6.53
CA LYS A 257 3.60 11.85 -6.74
C LYS A 257 3.40 10.65 -7.67
N LEU A 258 2.31 10.64 -8.43
CA LEU A 258 2.09 9.63 -9.46
C LEU A 258 2.98 9.88 -10.67
N GLU A 259 3.53 8.79 -11.21
CA GLU A 259 4.35 8.77 -12.41
C GLU A 259 3.78 7.78 -13.44
N LEU A 260 4.05 8.03 -14.71
CA LEU A 260 3.82 7.07 -15.78
C LEU A 260 5.08 6.26 -16.01
N ARG A 261 4.92 4.95 -16.15
CA ARG A 261 6.01 4.03 -16.51
C ARG A 261 5.69 3.29 -17.79
N ARG A 262 6.70 3.04 -18.61
CA ARG A 262 6.57 2.21 -19.80
C ARG A 262 7.01 0.77 -19.51
N GLY A 263 6.04 -0.11 -19.35
CA GLY A 263 6.25 -1.56 -19.27
C GLY A 263 6.33 -2.20 -20.66
N SER A 264 6.56 -3.52 -20.68
CA SER A 264 6.50 -4.34 -21.89
C SER A 264 5.08 -4.46 -22.46
N ASP A 265 4.05 -4.31 -21.62
CA ASP A 265 2.63 -4.44 -21.98
C ASP A 265 1.93 -3.09 -22.22
N GLY A 266 2.65 -1.97 -22.08
CA GLY A 266 2.13 -0.62 -22.28
C GLY A 266 2.51 0.35 -21.18
N TRP A 267 1.75 1.42 -21.06
CA TRP A 267 1.90 2.41 -20.00
C TRP A 267 1.19 1.97 -18.73
N ARG A 268 1.80 2.25 -17.58
CA ARG A 268 1.27 1.90 -16.25
C ARG A 268 1.30 3.13 -15.34
N LEU A 269 0.29 3.24 -14.48
CA LEU A 269 0.21 4.29 -13.47
C LEU A 269 0.92 3.81 -12.20
N ALA A 270 1.90 4.56 -11.70
CA ALA A 270 2.72 4.13 -10.56
C ALA A 270 2.79 5.18 -9.44
N ALA A 271 2.93 4.71 -8.19
CA ALA A 271 3.01 5.51 -6.97
C ALA A 271 4.27 5.17 -6.17
N GLY A 272 5.41 5.76 -6.54
CA GLY A 272 6.71 5.24 -6.11
C GLY A 272 6.90 3.83 -6.69
N ILE A 273 7.47 2.87 -5.95
CA ILE A 273 7.70 1.50 -6.46
C ILE A 273 6.42 0.76 -6.89
N ARG A 274 5.24 1.27 -6.52
CA ARG A 274 3.95 0.58 -6.59
C ARG A 274 3.26 0.76 -7.93
N ASP A 275 2.55 -0.27 -8.36
CA ASP A 275 1.75 -0.28 -9.57
C ASP A 275 0.26 -0.16 -9.22
N LEU A 276 -0.40 0.84 -9.79
CA LEU A 276 -1.83 1.11 -9.61
C LEU A 276 -2.68 0.57 -10.77
N GLY A 277 -2.08 0.16 -11.89
CA GLY A 277 -2.78 -0.43 -13.03
C GLY A 277 -2.19 -0.07 -14.40
N SER A 278 -2.52 -0.88 -15.40
CA SER A 278 -2.22 -0.61 -16.81
C SER A 278 -3.17 0.43 -17.40
N LEU A 279 -2.64 1.27 -18.29
CA LEU A 279 -3.33 2.32 -19.03
C LEU A 279 -3.38 2.02 -20.55
N GLY A 280 -2.79 0.90 -20.97
CA GLY A 280 -2.69 0.46 -22.36
C GLY A 280 -1.49 1.02 -23.12
N SER A 281 -1.44 0.76 -24.42
CA SER A 281 -0.30 1.12 -25.29
C SER A 281 -0.21 2.61 -25.66
N SER A 282 -1.29 3.37 -25.50
CA SER A 282 -1.36 4.80 -25.89
C SER A 282 -0.77 5.73 -24.83
N GLU A 283 0.37 6.36 -25.15
CA GLU A 283 0.98 7.38 -24.28
C GLU A 283 0.05 8.56 -24.03
N HIS A 284 -0.66 9.03 -25.07
CA HIS A 284 -1.59 10.14 -24.94
C HIS A 284 -2.72 9.81 -23.97
N SER A 285 -3.32 8.62 -24.09
CA SER A 285 -4.37 8.17 -23.16
C SER A 285 -3.83 8.02 -21.74
N ALA A 286 -2.59 7.56 -21.58
CA ALA A 286 -1.93 7.44 -20.29
C ALA A 286 -1.65 8.81 -19.64
N ARG A 287 -1.21 9.81 -20.40
CA ARG A 287 -1.01 11.19 -19.93
C ARG A 287 -2.32 11.84 -19.49
N THR A 288 -3.39 11.66 -20.26
CA THR A 288 -4.74 12.11 -19.88
C THR A 288 -5.22 11.43 -18.61
N ALA A 289 -4.99 10.11 -18.46
CA ALA A 289 -5.30 9.40 -17.23
C ALA A 289 -4.50 9.90 -16.02
N LEU A 290 -3.18 10.14 -16.15
CA LEU A 290 -2.38 10.75 -15.09
C LEU A 290 -2.92 12.13 -14.69
N GLN A 291 -3.21 12.99 -15.66
CA GLN A 291 -3.75 14.34 -15.40
C GLN A 291 -5.11 14.28 -14.68
N VAL A 292 -5.97 13.33 -15.05
CA VAL A 292 -7.24 13.08 -14.34
C VAL A 292 -6.97 12.64 -12.90
N VAL A 293 -6.06 11.69 -12.67
CA VAL A 293 -5.79 11.18 -11.31
C VAL A 293 -5.07 12.21 -10.44
N GLN A 294 -4.28 13.13 -11.01
CA GLN A 294 -3.65 14.24 -10.30
C GLN A 294 -4.59 15.41 -10.01
N SER A 295 -5.49 15.76 -10.95
CA SER A 295 -6.45 16.86 -10.76
C SER A 295 -7.64 16.49 -9.88
N TYR A 296 -7.91 15.19 -9.73
CA TYR A 296 -9.03 14.66 -8.97
C TYR A 296 -8.52 14.05 -7.65
N PRO A 297 -9.18 14.27 -6.50
CA PRO A 297 -8.57 14.08 -5.17
C PRO A 297 -8.52 12.63 -4.69
N PHE A 298 -8.12 11.69 -5.55
CA PHE A 298 -7.89 10.31 -5.16
C PHE A 298 -6.75 10.22 -4.14
N THR A 299 -6.96 9.47 -3.07
CA THR A 299 -5.97 9.28 -1.99
C THR A 299 -5.78 7.83 -1.61
N GLU A 300 -6.72 6.94 -1.97
CA GLU A 300 -6.59 5.51 -1.73
C GLU A 300 -6.96 4.70 -2.97
N LEU A 301 -6.20 3.64 -3.23
CA LEU A 301 -6.57 2.55 -4.12
C LEU A 301 -7.11 1.42 -3.25
N CYS A 302 -8.31 0.94 -3.58
CA CYS A 302 -8.95 -0.18 -2.92
C CYS A 302 -9.00 -1.39 -3.85
N ARG A 303 -8.83 -2.59 -3.27
CA ARG A 303 -8.92 -3.88 -3.94
C ARG A 303 -9.90 -4.77 -3.18
N ILE A 304 -10.79 -5.47 -3.88
CA ILE A 304 -11.80 -6.36 -3.28
C ILE A 304 -11.37 -7.82 -3.48
N GLY A 305 -11.54 -8.65 -2.45
CA GLY A 305 -11.23 -10.09 -2.52
C GLY A 305 -9.78 -10.36 -2.96
N SER A 306 -9.63 -11.28 -3.92
CA SER A 306 -8.36 -11.64 -4.59
C SER A 306 -7.69 -10.52 -5.40
N GLY A 307 -8.28 -9.32 -5.46
CA GLY A 307 -7.83 -8.21 -6.31
C GLY A 307 -8.53 -8.16 -7.67
N SER A 308 -9.56 -8.99 -7.87
CA SER A 308 -10.39 -9.08 -9.08
C SER A 308 -11.11 -7.77 -9.44
N MET A 309 -11.33 -6.89 -8.46
CA MET A 309 -11.87 -5.55 -8.67
C MET A 309 -11.06 -4.51 -7.90
N THR A 310 -10.73 -3.42 -8.60
CA THR A 310 -10.08 -2.24 -8.01
C THR A 310 -10.96 -0.99 -8.18
N PHE A 311 -10.85 -0.06 -7.24
CA PHE A 311 -11.54 1.23 -7.29
C PHE A 311 -10.77 2.27 -6.45
N PHE A 312 -11.06 3.54 -6.63
CA PHE A 312 -10.37 4.62 -5.92
C PHE A 312 -11.31 5.32 -4.93
N LEU A 313 -10.74 5.81 -3.82
CA LEU A 313 -11.42 6.67 -2.85
C LEU A 313 -10.73 8.03 -2.73
N SER A 314 -11.50 9.00 -2.28
CA SER A 314 -11.07 10.35 -1.92
C SER A 314 -11.34 10.56 -0.43
N ARG A 315 -10.29 10.49 0.37
CA ARG A 315 -10.27 10.61 1.84
C ARG A 315 -11.27 9.66 2.50
N GLY A 316 -11.26 8.40 2.07
CA GLY A 316 -12.16 7.35 2.56
C GLY A 316 -13.61 7.42 2.06
N ALA A 317 -13.92 8.29 1.10
CA ALA A 317 -15.26 8.43 0.51
C ALA A 317 -15.26 8.27 -1.02
N ALA A 318 -16.43 8.00 -1.61
CA ALA A 318 -16.60 8.00 -3.06
C ALA A 318 -16.21 9.37 -3.66
N PRO A 319 -15.33 9.43 -4.67
CA PRO A 319 -15.00 10.67 -5.37
C PRO A 319 -16.23 11.27 -6.06
N ARG A 320 -16.40 12.61 -5.99
CA ARG A 320 -17.63 13.30 -6.41
C ARG A 320 -17.53 14.05 -7.74
N GLY A 321 -18.33 13.62 -8.72
CA GLY A 321 -18.41 14.13 -10.09
C GLY A 321 -17.52 13.35 -11.06
N ALA A 322 -17.24 13.95 -12.21
CA ALA A 322 -16.20 13.52 -13.13
C ALA A 322 -15.59 14.74 -13.83
N PRO A 323 -14.28 14.76 -14.13
CA PRO A 323 -13.71 15.74 -15.03
C PRO A 323 -14.41 15.76 -16.41
N LEU A 324 -14.38 16.92 -17.06
CA LEU A 324 -14.99 17.14 -18.37
C LEU A 324 -14.29 16.29 -19.45
N GLY A 325 -15.04 15.88 -20.48
CA GLY A 325 -14.53 15.07 -21.58
C GLY A 325 -14.35 13.56 -21.29
N ILE A 326 -14.54 13.13 -20.03
CA ILE A 326 -14.47 11.72 -19.65
C ILE A 326 -15.77 10.99 -20.03
N ARG A 327 -15.63 9.77 -20.57
CA ARG A 327 -16.76 8.88 -20.83
C ARG A 327 -17.36 8.42 -19.49
N ARG A 328 -18.65 8.72 -19.29
CA ARG A 328 -19.42 8.34 -18.11
C ARG A 328 -20.49 7.32 -18.46
N THR A 329 -20.70 6.37 -17.56
CA THR A 329 -21.78 5.40 -17.61
C THR A 329 -22.50 5.42 -16.27
N ALA A 330 -23.63 6.11 -16.20
CA ALA A 330 -24.49 6.10 -15.03
C ALA A 330 -25.13 4.73 -14.81
N PHE A 331 -25.34 4.37 -13.54
CA PHE A 331 -26.02 3.16 -13.08
C PHE A 331 -26.63 3.40 -11.69
N ASN A 332 -27.65 2.64 -11.32
CA ASN A 332 -28.23 2.73 -9.97
C ASN A 332 -27.57 1.69 -9.03
N PRO A 333 -26.89 2.09 -7.94
CA PRO A 333 -26.26 1.15 -7.02
C PRO A 333 -27.24 0.14 -6.39
N GLN A 334 -28.49 0.52 -6.19
CA GLN A 334 -29.50 -0.31 -5.51
C GLN A 334 -30.07 -1.42 -6.41
N THR A 335 -29.93 -1.30 -7.74
CA THR A 335 -30.39 -2.31 -8.72
C THR A 335 -29.28 -3.22 -9.21
N LEU A 336 -28.05 -3.06 -8.72
CA LEU A 336 -26.91 -3.89 -9.09
C LEU A 336 -27.13 -5.35 -8.69
N THR A 337 -26.95 -6.25 -9.66
CA THR A 337 -27.02 -7.70 -9.47
C THR A 337 -25.78 -8.38 -10.03
N VAL A 338 -25.52 -9.62 -9.58
CA VAL A 338 -24.43 -10.46 -10.10
C VAL A 338 -25.02 -11.49 -11.06
N LYS A 339 -24.46 -11.59 -12.27
CA LYS A 339 -24.75 -12.65 -13.25
C LYS A 339 -23.47 -13.42 -13.55
N SER A 340 -23.48 -14.74 -13.41
CA SER A 340 -22.35 -15.58 -13.82
C SER A 340 -22.34 -15.77 -15.33
N ALA A 341 -21.17 -15.64 -15.96
CA ALA A 341 -20.96 -15.80 -17.39
C ALA A 341 -19.64 -16.58 -17.62
N GLY A 342 -19.76 -17.90 -17.74
CA GLY A 342 -18.60 -18.80 -17.68
C GLY A 342 -17.84 -18.65 -16.37
N ASP A 343 -16.51 -18.57 -16.46
CA ASP A 343 -15.61 -18.38 -15.31
C ASP A 343 -15.58 -16.93 -14.77
N THR A 344 -16.38 -16.03 -15.34
CA THR A 344 -16.44 -14.61 -14.95
C THR A 344 -17.76 -14.27 -14.26
N GLN A 345 -17.70 -13.34 -13.32
CA GLN A 345 -18.84 -12.78 -12.62
C GLN A 345 -19.07 -11.36 -13.10
N GLN A 346 -20.26 -11.08 -13.62
CA GLN A 346 -20.64 -9.78 -14.16
C GLN A 346 -21.50 -9.03 -13.15
N ILE A 347 -21.08 -7.83 -12.76
CA ILE A 347 -21.93 -6.87 -12.04
C ILE A 347 -22.73 -6.10 -13.08
N VAL A 348 -24.05 -6.17 -13.01
CA VAL A 348 -24.96 -5.58 -14.01
C VAL A 348 -26.00 -4.67 -13.37
N ASP A 349 -26.35 -3.62 -14.10
CA ASP A 349 -27.55 -2.80 -13.86
C ASP A 349 -28.57 -3.11 -14.96
N GLY A 350 -29.58 -3.93 -14.63
CA GLY A 350 -30.51 -4.53 -15.59
C GLY A 350 -29.81 -5.36 -16.68
N ASN A 351 -29.72 -4.77 -17.88
CA ASN A 351 -29.07 -5.35 -19.07
C ASN A 351 -27.67 -4.79 -19.34
N ARG A 352 -27.20 -3.80 -18.57
CA ARG A 352 -25.90 -3.16 -18.76
C ARG A 352 -24.86 -3.78 -17.85
N ILE A 353 -23.75 -4.26 -18.42
CA ILE A 353 -22.59 -4.72 -17.64
C ILE A 353 -21.81 -3.50 -17.15
N ILE A 354 -21.62 -3.42 -15.83
CA ILE A 354 -20.85 -2.36 -15.16
C ILE A 354 -19.41 -2.82 -14.95
N ALA A 355 -19.23 -4.00 -14.34
CA ALA A 355 -17.93 -4.61 -14.11
C ALA A 355 -17.93 -6.11 -14.42
N GLN A 356 -16.76 -6.65 -14.73
CA GLN A 356 -16.51 -8.08 -14.86
C GLN A 356 -15.37 -8.43 -13.91
N LEU A 357 -15.55 -9.47 -13.10
CA LEU A 357 -14.59 -9.96 -12.12
C LEU A 357 -14.28 -11.42 -12.45
N ALA A 358 -13.01 -11.80 -12.39
CA ALA A 358 -12.63 -13.20 -12.31
C ALA A 358 -12.79 -13.70 -10.86
N GLY A 359 -13.12 -14.98 -10.67
CA GLY A 359 -13.20 -15.60 -9.35
C GLY A 359 -14.62 -15.96 -8.87
N PRO A 360 -14.78 -16.30 -7.59
CA PRO A 360 -16.02 -16.86 -7.07
C PRO A 360 -17.16 -15.83 -6.98
N PRO A 361 -18.43 -16.24 -7.12
CA PRO A 361 -19.59 -15.34 -7.08
C PRO A 361 -19.71 -14.54 -5.77
N GLU A 362 -19.15 -15.03 -4.66
CA GLU A 362 -19.13 -14.31 -3.38
C GLU A 362 -18.25 -13.05 -3.40
N GLU A 363 -17.16 -13.01 -4.21
CA GLU A 363 -16.39 -11.78 -4.41
C GLU A 363 -17.22 -10.73 -5.14
N ALA A 364 -17.93 -11.12 -6.21
CA ALA A 364 -18.79 -10.21 -6.96
C ALA A 364 -19.99 -9.72 -6.13
N LYS A 365 -20.60 -10.59 -5.30
CA LYS A 365 -21.64 -10.18 -4.33
C LYS A 365 -21.08 -9.19 -3.30
N THR A 366 -19.85 -9.40 -2.83
CA THR A 366 -19.16 -8.48 -1.93
C THR A 366 -18.92 -7.14 -2.61
N ALA A 367 -18.43 -7.14 -3.85
CA ALA A 367 -18.24 -5.96 -4.66
C ALA A 367 -19.52 -5.13 -4.87
N VAL A 368 -20.67 -5.78 -5.15
CA VAL A 368 -21.97 -5.08 -5.20
C VAL A 368 -22.29 -4.38 -3.88
N LYS A 369 -22.08 -5.04 -2.73
CA LYS A 369 -22.29 -4.42 -1.41
C LYS A 369 -21.32 -3.27 -1.14
N VAL A 370 -20.08 -3.33 -1.63
CA VAL A 370 -19.11 -2.21 -1.56
C VAL A 370 -19.59 -1.04 -2.42
N LEU A 371 -20.06 -1.29 -3.65
CA LEU A 371 -20.60 -0.26 -4.54
C LEU A 371 -21.81 0.46 -3.92
N GLN A 372 -22.71 -0.30 -3.31
CA GLN A 372 -23.85 0.20 -2.56
C GLN A 372 -23.47 1.00 -1.32
N HIS A 373 -22.50 0.52 -0.53
CA HIS A 373 -22.02 1.19 0.68
C HIS A 373 -21.47 2.59 0.40
N TYR A 374 -20.63 2.71 -0.64
CA TYR A 374 -20.05 3.99 -1.05
C TYR A 374 -20.97 4.87 -1.89
N GLN A 375 -22.15 4.37 -2.28
CA GLN A 375 -23.11 5.05 -3.16
C GLN A 375 -22.48 5.51 -4.49
N PHE A 376 -21.69 4.62 -5.11
CA PHE A 376 -21.23 4.85 -6.48
C PHE A 376 -22.42 4.69 -7.44
N ASP A 377 -22.58 5.64 -8.37
CA ASP A 377 -23.65 5.68 -9.36
C ASP A 377 -23.13 5.99 -10.78
N CYS A 378 -21.83 6.21 -10.93
CA CYS A 378 -21.19 6.51 -12.20
C CYS A 378 -19.88 5.73 -12.36
N LEU A 379 -19.74 5.05 -13.50
CA LEU A 379 -18.49 4.47 -13.96
C LEU A 379 -17.84 5.41 -14.97
N CYS A 380 -16.61 5.83 -14.69
CA CYS A 380 -15.83 6.76 -15.51
C CYS A 380 -14.69 6.02 -16.21
N GLU A 381 -14.45 6.33 -17.49
CA GLU A 381 -13.43 5.67 -18.32
C GLU A 381 -12.50 6.69 -18.99
N VAL A 382 -11.19 6.56 -18.74
CA VAL A 382 -10.12 7.40 -19.31
C VAL A 382 -9.06 6.51 -19.94
N GLY A 383 -9.18 6.27 -21.24
CA GLY A 383 -8.40 5.22 -21.90
C GLY A 383 -8.76 3.85 -21.33
N GLN A 384 -7.79 3.14 -20.76
CA GLN A 384 -8.04 1.89 -20.04
C GLN A 384 -8.24 2.07 -18.52
N LEU A 385 -8.01 3.27 -17.96
CA LEU A 385 -8.32 3.54 -16.56
C LEU A 385 -9.84 3.58 -16.37
N ARG A 386 -10.37 2.70 -15.53
CA ARG A 386 -11.78 2.67 -15.13
C ARG A 386 -11.86 2.96 -13.63
N TYR A 387 -12.74 3.89 -13.23
CA TYR A 387 -12.95 4.21 -11.81
C TYR A 387 -14.41 4.54 -11.52
N PHE A 388 -14.82 4.29 -10.29
CA PHE A 388 -16.17 4.60 -9.81
C PHE A 388 -16.21 5.98 -9.16
N ALA A 389 -17.30 6.70 -9.39
CA ALA A 389 -17.58 8.00 -8.81
C ALA A 389 -19.05 8.10 -8.39
N LYS A 390 -19.35 9.17 -7.65
CA LYS A 390 -20.70 9.59 -7.30
C LYS A 390 -21.03 10.88 -8.05
N GLU A 391 -22.07 10.91 -8.88
CA GLU A 391 -22.57 12.10 -9.54
C GLU A 391 -23.14 13.10 -8.48
N ARG A 392 -23.15 14.39 -8.80
CA ARG A 392 -23.33 15.46 -7.79
C ARG A 392 -24.78 15.70 -7.39
#